data_AF-H6L1K8-F1
#
_entry.id   AF-H6L1K8-F1
#
_cell.length_a   1.000
_cell.length_b   1.000
_cell.length_c   1.000
_cell.angle_alpha   90.00
_cell.angle_beta   90.00
_cell.angle_gamma   90.00
#
_symmetry.space_group_name_H-M   'P 1'
#
loop_
_entity.id
_entity.type
_entity.pdbx_description
1 polymer ?
#
loop_
_entity_poly.entity_id
_entity_poly.type
_entity_poly.pdbx_seq_one_letter_code
_entity_poly.pdbx_strand_id
1 'polypeptide(L)'
;MIVSFDTISSVSRGAANLENGNNLYIFLLKINLQVDNMKIVHIFGGALYAVHYEEAEDNEYDRLMDLWSDVVYLREYLKNCAVKEVKQLANKISDDQELIEDLMIEVEEGERNLDMFFRPLYNSETGFRELSLQKGRPHQKSYLRLYAIRIDSDCYLITGGAIKLVPKMQDDPNLMEELKKLKAVKNYLKVEGVFDQDSFEDLKEE
;
A
#
# COMPACT_ATOMS: atom_id res chain seq x y z
N MET A 1 -10.68 -35.20 -21.81
CA MET A 1 -12.13 -35.47 -21.90
C MET A 1 -12.76 -34.92 -20.62
N ILE A 2 -12.88 -33.59 -20.50
CA ILE A 2 -14.11 -32.80 -20.67
C ILE A 2 -15.32 -33.42 -19.94
N VAL A 3 -15.71 -32.76 -18.84
CA VAL A 3 -17.06 -32.81 -18.23
C VAL A 3 -17.27 -31.37 -17.74
N SER A 4 -17.83 -30.46 -18.56
CA SER A 4 -19.24 -30.28 -18.96
C SER A 4 -20.16 -29.86 -17.81
N PHE A 5 -20.74 -28.68 -18.01
CA PHE A 5 -21.59 -27.86 -17.16
C PHE A 5 -23.05 -28.35 -17.04
N ASP A 6 -23.77 -27.67 -16.13
CA ASP A 6 -25.23 -27.56 -15.92
C ASP A 6 -25.88 -28.57 -14.97
N THR A 7 -26.60 -28.15 -13.92
CA THR A 7 -27.88 -27.42 -14.04
C THR A 7 -28.29 -26.71 -12.74
N ILE A 8 -28.81 -25.48 -12.86
CA ILE A 8 -29.51 -24.70 -11.82
C ILE A 8 -31.02 -25.00 -11.86
N SER A 9 -31.63 -25.33 -10.72
CA SER A 9 -32.98 -24.87 -10.26
C SER A 9 -33.16 -25.40 -8.82
N SER A 10 -33.78 -24.75 -7.84
CA SER A 10 -34.98 -23.93 -7.87
C SER A 10 -35.05 -22.98 -6.66
N VAL A 11 -35.59 -21.78 -6.93
CA VAL A 11 -35.84 -20.64 -6.04
C VAL A 11 -36.96 -20.93 -5.01
N SER A 12 -36.82 -20.44 -3.77
CA SER A 12 -37.84 -19.56 -3.15
C SER A 12 -37.51 -19.03 -1.74
N ARG A 13 -37.57 -17.69 -1.68
CA ARG A 13 -37.88 -16.79 -0.55
C ARG A 13 -36.75 -16.38 0.41
N GLY A 14 -36.09 -15.32 -0.01
CA GLY A 14 -35.41 -14.36 0.85
C GLY A 14 -34.97 -13.17 0.00
N ALA A 15 -35.87 -12.20 -0.23
CA ALA A 15 -35.51 -10.94 -0.87
C ALA A 15 -34.65 -10.11 0.12
N ALA A 16 -33.35 -10.38 0.14
CA ALA A 16 -32.35 -9.53 0.78
C ALA A 16 -30.97 -9.80 0.14
N ASN A 17 -30.35 -8.74 -0.35
CA ASN A 17 -28.91 -8.63 -0.68
C ASN A 17 -28.39 -9.21 -2.01
N LEU A 18 -28.91 -8.74 -3.15
CA LEU A 18 -28.22 -8.86 -4.45
C LEU A 18 -27.32 -7.64 -4.78
N GLU A 19 -27.39 -6.54 -4.01
CA GLU A 19 -26.61 -5.32 -4.29
C GLU A 19 -25.14 -5.40 -3.82
N ASN A 20 -24.83 -6.21 -2.80
CA ASN A 20 -23.47 -6.30 -2.25
C ASN A 20 -22.50 -7.09 -3.16
N GLY A 21 -23.00 -8.05 -3.94
CA GLY A 21 -22.16 -8.88 -4.83
C GLY A 21 -21.65 -8.10 -6.04
N ASN A 22 -22.49 -7.27 -6.65
CA ASN A 22 -22.13 -6.47 -7.81
C ASN A 22 -21.14 -5.35 -7.46
N ASN A 23 -21.33 -4.68 -6.31
CA ASN A 23 -20.38 -3.65 -5.88
C ASN A 23 -19.00 -4.23 -5.56
N LEU A 24 -18.93 -5.40 -4.92
CA LEU A 24 -17.65 -6.05 -4.65
C LEU A 24 -16.96 -6.52 -5.94
N TYR A 25 -17.70 -7.08 -6.89
CA TYR A 25 -17.16 -7.51 -8.18
C TYR A 25 -16.64 -6.31 -8.99
N ILE A 26 -17.43 -5.24 -9.13
CA ILE A 26 -17.01 -4.01 -9.83
C ILE A 26 -15.80 -3.39 -9.14
N PHE A 27 -15.77 -3.38 -7.81
CA PHE A 27 -14.64 -2.84 -7.06
C PHE A 27 -13.37 -3.68 -7.24
N LEU A 28 -13.45 -5.01 -7.19
CA LEU A 28 -12.33 -5.91 -7.47
C LEU A 28 -11.84 -5.76 -8.91
N LEU A 29 -12.76 -5.64 -9.88
CA LEU A 29 -12.43 -5.40 -11.28
C LEU A 29 -11.68 -4.08 -11.44
N LYS A 30 -12.12 -3.01 -10.75
CA LYS A 30 -11.43 -1.71 -10.74
C LYS A 30 -10.03 -1.80 -10.13
N ILE A 31 -9.86 -2.49 -9.01
CA ILE A 31 -8.53 -2.68 -8.41
C ILE A 31 -7.61 -3.43 -9.36
N ASN A 32 -8.11 -4.50 -9.99
CA ASN A 32 -7.31 -5.25 -10.96
C ASN A 32 -6.91 -4.37 -12.14
N LEU A 33 -7.86 -3.64 -12.75
CA LEU A 33 -7.56 -2.70 -13.83
C LEU A 33 -6.51 -1.64 -13.43
N GLN A 34 -6.63 -1.11 -12.21
CA GLN A 34 -5.68 -0.12 -11.69
C GLN A 34 -4.26 -0.69 -11.53
N VAL A 35 -4.13 -1.98 -11.24
CA VAL A 35 -2.84 -2.69 -11.15
C VAL A 35 -2.36 -3.16 -12.52
N ASP A 36 -3.25 -3.56 -13.42
CA ASP A 36 -2.92 -4.00 -14.79
C ASP A 36 -2.32 -2.85 -15.62
N ASN A 37 -2.62 -1.60 -15.27
CA ASN A 37 -2.15 -0.40 -15.96
C ASN A 37 -1.24 0.50 -15.09
N MET A 38 -0.71 -0.02 -13.98
CA MET A 38 0.21 0.74 -13.13
C MET A 38 1.62 0.81 -13.73
N LYS A 39 2.38 1.83 -13.35
CA LYS A 39 3.82 1.93 -13.63
C LYS A 39 4.61 1.78 -12.34
N ILE A 40 5.83 1.27 -12.45
CA ILE A 40 6.79 1.22 -11.34
C ILE A 40 7.79 2.36 -11.57
N VAL A 41 7.87 3.26 -10.60
CA VAL A 41 8.73 4.45 -10.67
C VAL A 41 9.86 4.28 -9.66
N HIS A 42 11.07 4.58 -10.09
CA HIS A 42 12.23 4.67 -9.21
C HIS A 42 12.16 5.95 -8.38
N ILE A 43 12.40 5.84 -7.07
CA ILE A 43 12.31 6.96 -6.13
C ILE A 43 13.71 7.36 -5.64
N PHE A 44 14.27 6.67 -4.65
CA PHE A 44 15.57 7.01 -4.02
C PHE A 44 16.50 5.81 -3.91
N GLY A 45 17.80 6.09 -3.76
CA GLY A 45 18.83 5.07 -3.65
C GLY A 45 18.87 4.16 -4.89
N GLY A 46 19.51 3.01 -4.82
CA GLY A 46 19.53 2.06 -5.94
C GLY A 46 18.30 1.14 -6.03
N ALA A 47 17.37 1.21 -5.05
CA ALA A 47 16.42 0.11 -4.85
C ALA A 47 15.11 0.47 -4.12
N LEU A 48 14.73 1.76 -4.00
CA LEU A 48 13.38 2.14 -3.56
C LEU A 48 12.53 2.55 -4.76
N TYR A 49 11.38 1.90 -4.89
CA TYR A 49 10.42 2.13 -5.96
C TYR A 49 9.05 2.49 -5.38
N ALA A 50 8.20 3.11 -6.18
CA ALA A 50 6.79 3.30 -5.88
C ALA A 50 5.91 2.98 -7.08
N VAL A 51 4.70 2.52 -6.79
CA VAL A 51 3.66 2.34 -7.80
C VAL A 51 3.08 3.70 -8.19
N HIS A 52 2.95 3.94 -9.48
CA HIS A 52 2.16 5.00 -10.08
C HIS A 52 0.93 4.36 -10.72
N TYR A 53 -0.21 4.45 -10.03
CA TYR A 53 -1.45 3.88 -10.52
C TYR A 53 -2.03 4.68 -11.69
N GLU A 54 -2.78 4.01 -12.56
CA GLU A 54 -3.48 4.65 -13.66
C GLU A 54 -4.40 5.79 -13.15
N GLU A 55 -4.47 6.89 -13.91
CA GLU A 55 -5.25 8.10 -13.59
C GLU A 55 -4.77 8.90 -12.37
N ALA A 56 -3.80 8.41 -11.58
CA ALA A 56 -3.18 9.21 -10.53
C ALA A 56 -2.23 10.25 -11.13
N GLU A 57 -2.19 11.44 -10.54
CA GLU A 57 -1.28 12.52 -10.94
C GLU A 57 0.17 12.11 -10.66
N ASP A 58 0.43 11.62 -9.45
CA ASP A 58 1.75 11.25 -8.97
C ASP A 58 1.85 9.77 -8.57
N ASN A 59 3.07 9.30 -8.38
CA ASN A 59 3.34 8.01 -7.77
C ASN A 59 2.97 8.02 -6.27
N GLU A 60 2.75 6.84 -5.68
CA GLU A 60 2.28 6.75 -4.31
C GLU A 60 3.26 7.29 -3.27
N TYR A 61 4.57 7.39 -3.54
CA TYR A 61 5.48 8.02 -2.58
C TYR A 61 5.27 9.54 -2.56
N ASP A 62 5.42 10.20 -3.71
CA ASP A 62 5.30 11.66 -3.82
C ASP A 62 3.91 12.14 -3.39
N ARG A 63 2.85 11.47 -3.87
CA ARG A 63 1.47 11.77 -3.47
C ARG A 63 1.28 11.75 -1.95
N LEU A 64 1.94 10.82 -1.25
CA LEU A 64 1.81 10.72 0.21
C LEU A 64 2.64 11.77 0.93
N MET A 65 3.83 12.11 0.44
CA MET A 65 4.64 13.19 1.05
C MET A 65 3.93 14.54 0.94
N ASP A 66 3.35 14.85 -0.22
CA ASP A 66 2.56 16.06 -0.43
C ASP A 66 1.31 16.08 0.46
N LEU A 67 0.58 14.96 0.52
CA LEU A 67 -0.63 14.86 1.33
C LEU A 67 -0.35 14.98 2.84
N TRP A 68 0.78 14.45 3.30
CA TRP A 68 1.14 14.45 4.71
C TRP A 68 1.88 15.73 5.14
N SER A 69 2.39 16.54 4.21
CA SER A 69 2.89 17.89 4.48
C SER A 69 1.78 18.95 4.45
N ASP A 70 0.65 18.70 3.79
CA ASP A 70 -0.51 19.61 3.79
C ASP A 70 -1.27 19.59 5.13
N VAL A 71 -0.88 20.51 6.01
CA VAL A 71 -1.53 20.73 7.31
C VAL A 71 -3.02 21.11 7.19
N VAL A 72 -3.47 21.71 6.09
CA VAL A 72 -4.90 22.02 5.87
C VAL A 72 -5.66 20.73 5.63
N TYR A 73 -5.21 19.91 4.68
CA TYR A 73 -5.76 18.57 4.45
C TYR A 73 -5.77 17.73 5.73
N LEU A 74 -4.65 17.67 6.45
CA LEU A 74 -4.54 16.88 7.69
C LEU A 74 -5.57 17.32 8.74
N ARG A 75 -5.76 18.63 8.91
CA ARG A 75 -6.75 19.14 9.86
C ARG A 75 -8.17 18.75 9.47
N GLU A 76 -8.50 18.76 8.18
CA GLU A 76 -9.81 18.33 7.69
C GLU A 76 -10.01 16.82 7.86
N TYR A 77 -9.03 16.02 7.43
CA TYR A 77 -9.02 14.57 7.62
C TYR A 77 -9.23 14.19 9.09
N LEU A 78 -8.45 14.77 10.00
CA LEU A 78 -8.53 14.46 11.44
C LEU A 78 -9.84 14.93 12.09
N LYS A 79 -10.44 16.04 11.63
CA LYS A 79 -11.79 16.46 12.06
C LYS A 79 -12.83 15.41 11.65
N ASN A 80 -12.75 14.91 10.42
CA ASN A 80 -13.66 13.88 9.92
C ASN A 80 -13.50 12.55 10.70
N CYS A 81 -12.31 12.28 11.22
CA CYS A 81 -12.04 11.16 12.12
C CYS A 81 -12.41 11.43 13.60
N ALA A 82 -13.06 12.56 13.91
CA ALA A 82 -13.46 12.94 15.27
C ALA A 82 -12.30 12.99 16.30
N VAL A 83 -11.10 13.34 15.85
CA VAL A 83 -9.94 13.55 16.74
C VAL A 83 -10.16 14.82 17.57
N LYS A 84 -9.83 14.77 18.86
CA LYS A 84 -9.96 15.94 19.78
C LYS A 84 -8.88 17.00 19.51
N GLU A 85 -7.62 16.60 19.59
CA GLU A 85 -6.46 17.49 19.46
C GLU A 85 -5.99 17.64 18.01
N VAL A 86 -6.91 18.04 17.11
CA VAL A 86 -6.69 18.09 15.65
C VAL A 86 -5.42 18.85 15.28
N LYS A 87 -5.23 20.07 15.80
CA LYS A 87 -4.09 20.92 15.41
C LYS A 87 -2.75 20.31 15.82
N GLN A 88 -2.67 19.80 17.04
CA GLN A 88 -1.43 19.21 17.57
C GLN A 88 -1.07 17.94 16.80
N LEU A 89 -2.07 17.09 16.51
CA LEU A 89 -1.83 15.87 15.76
C LEU A 89 -1.52 16.13 14.29
N ALA A 90 -2.16 17.11 13.65
CA ALA A 90 -1.83 17.49 12.27
C ALA A 90 -0.37 17.95 12.15
N ASN A 91 0.06 18.86 13.04
CA ASN A 91 1.46 19.30 13.05
C ASN A 91 2.40 18.12 13.28
N LYS A 92 2.10 17.26 14.26
CA LYS A 92 2.93 16.07 14.51
C LYS A 92 3.01 15.12 13.30
N ILE A 93 1.93 14.96 12.55
CA ILE A 93 1.94 14.12 11.35
C ILE A 93 2.80 14.75 10.26
N SER A 94 2.75 16.08 10.11
CA SER A 94 3.65 16.82 9.22
C SER A 94 5.10 16.65 9.64
N ASP A 95 5.42 16.81 10.94
CA ASP A 95 6.77 16.59 11.47
C ASP A 95 7.23 15.14 11.21
N ASP A 96 6.33 14.15 11.40
CA ASP A 96 6.62 12.74 11.11
C ASP A 96 6.88 12.49 9.60
N GLN A 97 6.29 13.28 8.71
CA GLN A 97 6.52 13.20 7.27
C GLN A 97 7.90 13.74 6.90
N GLU A 98 8.31 14.88 7.47
CA GLU A 98 9.68 15.42 7.31
C GLU A 98 10.72 14.38 7.74
N LEU A 99 10.48 13.67 8.85
CA LEU A 99 11.35 12.57 9.28
C LEU A 99 11.43 11.41 8.28
N ILE A 100 10.38 11.15 7.49
CA ILE A 100 10.45 10.13 6.44
C ILE A 100 11.37 10.63 5.32
N GLU A 101 11.23 11.88 4.90
CA GLU A 101 12.09 12.45 3.84
C GLU A 101 13.55 12.48 4.24
N ASP A 102 13.87 12.92 5.46
CA ASP A 102 15.23 12.89 6.00
C ASP A 102 15.82 11.47 5.97
N LEU A 103 15.02 10.45 6.35
CA LEU A 103 15.44 9.06 6.29
C LEU A 103 15.69 8.58 4.86
N MET A 104 14.93 9.07 3.87
CA MET A 104 15.14 8.72 2.47
C MET A 104 16.41 9.37 1.89
N ILE A 105 16.71 10.61 2.30
CA ILE A 105 17.97 11.28 1.95
C ILE A 105 19.15 10.49 2.52
N GLU A 106 19.10 10.09 3.80
CA GLU A 106 20.15 9.26 4.42
C GLU A 106 20.33 7.92 3.70
N VAL A 107 19.26 7.33 3.14
CA VAL A 107 19.34 6.12 2.32
C VAL A 107 20.03 6.39 0.99
N GLU A 108 19.68 7.48 0.31
CA GLU A 108 20.30 7.87 -0.96
C GLU A 108 21.79 8.17 -0.80
N GLU A 109 22.18 8.79 0.32
CA GLU A 109 23.57 9.07 0.68
C GLU A 109 24.34 7.83 1.15
N GLY A 110 23.66 6.68 1.33
CA GLY A 110 24.25 5.42 1.78
C GLY A 110 24.56 5.37 3.28
N GLU A 111 24.02 6.30 4.06
CA GLU A 111 24.17 6.36 5.52
C GLU A 111 23.18 5.44 6.24
N ARG A 112 22.08 5.08 5.56
CA ARG A 112 21.03 4.19 6.07
C ARG A 112 20.60 3.15 5.05
N ASN A 113 20.05 2.04 5.54
CA ASN A 113 19.48 0.95 4.74
C ASN A 113 17.96 0.83 4.98
N LEU A 114 17.20 0.53 3.93
CA LEU A 114 15.74 0.42 3.94
C LEU A 114 15.22 -0.73 4.81
N ASP A 115 15.98 -1.81 5.02
CA ASP A 115 15.65 -2.89 5.96
C ASP A 115 15.55 -2.39 7.41
N MET A 116 16.11 -1.21 7.72
CA MET A 116 15.95 -0.58 9.03
C MET A 116 14.57 0.08 9.19
N PHE A 117 14.02 0.61 8.09
CA PHE A 117 12.77 1.36 8.05
C PHE A 117 11.56 0.46 7.83
N PHE A 118 11.61 -0.42 6.82
CA PHE A 118 10.54 -1.34 6.50
C PHE A 118 10.58 -2.58 7.40
N ARG A 119 9.43 -2.95 7.95
CA ARG A 119 9.25 -4.11 8.82
C ARG A 119 8.06 -4.94 8.37
N PRO A 120 8.04 -6.28 8.61
CA PRO A 120 6.93 -7.13 8.21
C PRO A 120 5.59 -6.56 8.69
N LEU A 121 4.59 -6.54 7.80
CA LEU A 121 3.27 -5.99 8.08
C LEU A 121 2.64 -6.70 9.29
N TYR A 122 2.80 -8.03 9.35
CA TYR A 122 2.33 -8.87 10.44
C TYR A 122 3.48 -9.31 11.36
N ASN A 123 3.31 -9.08 12.66
CA ASN A 123 4.33 -9.45 13.66
C ASN A 123 4.52 -10.97 13.81
N SER A 124 3.56 -11.77 13.32
CA SER A 124 3.63 -13.24 13.31
C SER A 124 4.45 -13.80 12.15
N GLU A 125 4.94 -12.94 11.25
CA GLU A 125 5.76 -13.38 10.14
C GLU A 125 7.17 -13.73 10.64
N THR A 126 7.58 -14.97 10.38
CA THR A 126 8.89 -15.52 10.78
C THR A 126 9.62 -16.06 9.57
N GLY A 127 10.94 -15.83 9.51
CA GLY A 127 11.79 -16.29 8.42
C GLY A 127 11.65 -15.46 7.14
N PHE A 128 12.34 -15.90 6.10
CA PHE A 128 12.24 -15.29 4.77
C PHE A 128 10.89 -15.59 4.13
N ARG A 129 10.31 -14.58 3.48
CA ARG A 129 9.12 -14.73 2.64
C ARG A 129 9.27 -13.92 1.37
N GLU A 130 9.12 -14.61 0.25
CA GLU A 130 9.07 -14.00 -1.07
C GLU A 130 7.94 -12.96 -1.15
N LEU A 131 8.27 -11.79 -1.70
CA LEU A 131 7.37 -10.65 -1.86
C LEU A 131 6.64 -10.32 -0.55
N SER A 132 7.38 -10.26 0.55
CA SER A 132 6.81 -10.02 1.88
C SER A 132 6.11 -8.67 1.95
N LEU A 133 4.96 -8.61 2.64
CA LEU A 133 4.23 -7.37 2.86
C LEU A 133 4.85 -6.62 4.03
N GLN A 134 5.18 -5.34 3.82
CA GLN A 134 5.94 -4.53 4.75
C GLN A 134 5.21 -3.25 5.12
N LYS A 135 5.61 -2.66 6.25
CA LYS A 135 5.18 -1.34 6.70
C LYS A 135 6.40 -0.53 7.16
N GLY A 136 6.51 0.70 6.69
CA GLY A 136 7.46 1.71 7.14
C GLY A 136 6.82 2.65 8.16
N ARG A 137 7.60 3.09 9.15
CA ARG A 137 7.22 4.09 10.15
C ARG A 137 8.47 4.88 10.54
N PRO A 138 8.44 6.22 10.59
CA PRO A 138 9.61 7.00 11.02
C PRO A 138 9.99 6.67 12.47
N HIS A 139 9.00 6.37 13.32
CA HIS A 139 9.22 5.83 14.66
C HIS A 139 7.99 5.04 15.17
N GLN A 140 8.15 4.32 16.27
CA GLN A 140 7.13 3.39 16.79
C GLN A 140 5.77 4.05 17.12
N LYS A 141 5.80 5.31 17.54
CA LYS A 141 4.62 6.10 17.94
C LYS A 141 4.01 6.91 16.79
N SER A 142 4.57 6.81 15.59
CA SER A 142 4.06 7.55 14.43
C SER A 142 2.70 6.99 14.00
N TYR A 143 1.86 7.87 13.47
CA TYR A 143 0.59 7.48 12.84
C TYR A 143 0.76 7.13 11.37
N LEU A 144 1.85 7.57 10.73
CA LEU A 144 2.11 7.34 9.31
C LEU A 144 2.53 5.89 9.03
N ARG A 145 2.00 5.33 7.95
CA ARG A 145 2.38 4.01 7.42
C ARG A 145 2.64 4.16 5.94
N LEU A 146 3.88 3.86 5.52
CA LEU A 146 4.16 3.50 4.13
C LEU A 146 4.02 2.00 3.99
N TYR A 147 3.27 1.53 3.00
CA TYR A 147 3.07 0.12 2.73
C TYR A 147 3.88 -0.28 1.50
N ALA A 148 4.69 -1.33 1.64
CA ALA A 148 5.59 -1.76 0.58
C ALA A 148 5.62 -3.29 0.46
N ILE A 149 6.09 -3.76 -0.68
CA ILE A 149 6.48 -5.15 -0.90
C ILE A 149 8.00 -5.20 -0.83
N ARG A 150 8.54 -6.11 -0.02
CA ARG A 150 9.96 -6.42 -0.04
C ARG A 150 10.24 -7.31 -1.24
N ILE A 151 11.04 -6.83 -2.18
CA ILE A 151 11.51 -7.58 -3.34
C ILE A 151 12.73 -8.41 -2.91
N ASP A 152 13.74 -7.74 -2.36
CA ASP A 152 14.97 -8.35 -1.84
C ASP A 152 15.52 -7.58 -0.62
N SER A 153 16.75 -7.86 -0.19
CA SER A 153 17.51 -7.05 0.77
C SER A 153 17.66 -5.63 0.25
N ASP A 154 17.25 -4.65 1.05
CA ASP A 154 17.33 -3.23 0.70
C ASP A 154 16.55 -2.84 -0.58
N CYS A 155 15.65 -3.70 -1.08
CA CYS A 155 14.88 -3.46 -2.29
C CYS A 155 13.37 -3.54 -2.03
N TYR A 156 12.68 -2.42 -2.21
CA TYR A 156 11.28 -2.26 -1.80
C TYR A 156 10.45 -1.52 -2.84
N LEU A 157 9.21 -1.97 -3.01
CA LEU A 157 8.20 -1.32 -3.84
C LEU A 157 7.06 -0.78 -2.97
N ILE A 158 6.95 0.55 -2.85
CA ILE A 158 5.86 1.25 -2.17
C ILE A 158 4.58 1.13 -3.00
N THR A 159 3.50 0.70 -2.36
CA THR A 159 2.18 0.48 -2.99
C THR A 159 1.13 1.49 -2.54
N GLY A 160 1.44 2.28 -1.52
CA GLY A 160 0.53 3.23 -0.89
C GLY A 160 0.85 3.45 0.58
N GLY A 161 -0.09 4.03 1.30
CA GLY A 161 0.13 4.45 2.68
C GLY A 161 -1.08 5.11 3.33
N ALA A 162 -1.02 5.27 4.65
CA ALA A 162 -2.14 5.80 5.42
C ALA A 162 -1.73 6.44 6.75
N ILE A 163 -2.61 7.32 7.26
CA ILE A 163 -2.61 7.80 8.64
C ILE A 163 -3.42 6.81 9.48
N LYS A 164 -2.73 5.93 10.22
CA LYS A 164 -3.36 4.84 10.95
C LYS A 164 -3.71 5.24 12.38
N LEU A 165 -4.94 5.69 12.60
CA LEU A 165 -5.47 6.11 13.91
C LEU A 165 -6.03 4.95 14.76
N VAL A 166 -6.37 3.83 14.14
CA VAL A 166 -6.94 2.64 14.81
C VAL A 166 -5.91 1.53 15.04
N PRO A 167 -6.09 0.63 16.02
CA PRO A 167 -5.16 -0.48 16.26
C PRO A 167 -5.10 -1.54 15.16
N LYS A 168 -6.23 -1.92 14.54
CA LYS A 168 -6.27 -2.95 13.49
C LYS A 168 -6.73 -2.35 12.16
N MET A 169 -6.19 -2.86 11.05
CA MET A 169 -6.53 -2.34 9.71
C MET A 169 -8.02 -2.57 9.36
N GLN A 170 -8.60 -3.69 9.82
CA GLN A 170 -10.01 -4.02 9.61
C GLN A 170 -11.01 -3.02 10.23
N ASP A 171 -10.54 -2.17 11.15
CA ASP A 171 -11.38 -1.20 11.84
C ASP A 171 -11.46 0.13 11.07
N ASP A 172 -10.81 0.24 9.90
CA ASP A 172 -10.79 1.42 9.04
C ASP A 172 -10.89 1.02 7.55
N PRO A 173 -11.95 1.42 6.83
CA PRO A 173 -12.13 1.12 5.42
C PRO A 173 -10.95 1.56 4.54
N ASN A 174 -10.34 2.72 4.81
CA ASN A 174 -9.22 3.22 4.00
C ASN A 174 -7.99 2.32 4.18
N LEU A 175 -7.72 1.86 5.40
CA LEU A 175 -6.64 0.88 5.65
C LEU A 175 -6.91 -0.45 4.96
N MET A 176 -8.17 -0.86 4.86
CA MET A 176 -8.55 -2.07 4.13
C MET A 176 -8.35 -1.91 2.62
N GLU A 177 -8.52 -0.72 2.05
CA GLU A 177 -8.21 -0.43 0.65
C GLU A 177 -6.71 -0.51 0.38
N GLU A 178 -5.89 0.11 1.25
CA GLU A 178 -4.43 0.01 1.16
C GLU A 178 -3.94 -1.44 1.27
N LEU A 179 -4.56 -2.26 2.14
CA LEU A 179 -4.25 -3.70 2.20
C LEU A 179 -4.61 -4.45 0.92
N LYS A 180 -5.68 -4.04 0.22
CA LYS A 180 -6.06 -4.65 -1.06
C LYS A 180 -5.09 -4.27 -2.16
N LYS A 181 -4.72 -2.98 -2.29
CA LYS A 181 -3.66 -2.50 -3.19
C LYS A 181 -2.38 -3.30 -3.00
N LEU A 182 -1.90 -3.38 -1.76
CA LEU A 182 -0.68 -4.10 -1.40
C LEU A 182 -0.72 -5.59 -1.79
N LYS A 183 -1.87 -6.26 -1.63
CA LYS A 183 -2.06 -7.65 -2.07
C LYS A 183 -2.17 -7.79 -3.59
N ALA A 184 -2.82 -6.85 -4.25
CA ALA A 184 -3.00 -6.87 -5.69
C ALA A 184 -1.65 -6.69 -6.41
N VAL A 185 -0.85 -5.70 -6.00
CA VAL A 185 0.51 -5.51 -6.52
C VAL A 185 1.38 -6.74 -6.25
N LYS A 186 1.28 -7.36 -5.05
CA LYS A 186 2.00 -8.63 -4.77
C LYS A 186 1.62 -9.73 -5.75
N ASN A 187 0.34 -9.87 -6.06
CA ASN A 187 -0.12 -10.90 -6.98
C ASN A 187 0.32 -10.62 -8.42
N TYR A 188 0.29 -9.35 -8.84
CA TYR A 188 0.84 -8.93 -10.12
C TYR A 188 2.30 -9.34 -10.27
N LEU A 189 3.16 -8.94 -9.31
CA LEU A 189 4.58 -9.30 -9.33
C LEU A 189 4.81 -10.82 -9.40
N LYS A 190 3.97 -11.61 -8.72
CA LYS A 190 4.05 -13.08 -8.80
C LYS A 190 3.67 -13.63 -10.17
N VAL A 191 2.67 -13.04 -10.84
CA VAL A 191 2.23 -13.45 -12.18
C VAL A 191 3.31 -13.12 -13.21
N GLU A 192 3.92 -11.94 -13.07
CA GLU A 192 5.07 -11.50 -13.89
C GLU A 192 6.38 -12.23 -13.55
N GLY A 193 6.35 -13.18 -12.61
CA GLY A 193 7.51 -14.04 -12.32
C GLY A 193 8.61 -13.37 -11.50
N VAL A 194 8.31 -12.31 -10.74
CA VAL A 194 9.27 -11.67 -9.83
C VAL A 194 9.45 -12.49 -8.55
N PHE A 195 10.69 -12.83 -8.22
CA PHE A 195 11.06 -13.54 -6.99
C PHE A 195 12.32 -12.98 -6.28
N ASP A 196 13.07 -12.11 -6.93
CA ASP A 196 14.26 -11.43 -6.43
C ASP A 196 14.47 -10.07 -7.15
N GLN A 197 15.58 -9.40 -6.88
CA GLN A 197 15.88 -8.12 -7.52
C GLN A 197 16.13 -8.27 -9.03
N ASP A 198 16.83 -9.32 -9.48
CA ASP A 198 17.16 -9.52 -10.90
C ASP A 198 15.88 -9.68 -11.74
N SER A 199 14.97 -10.57 -11.32
CA SER A 199 13.66 -10.75 -11.97
C SER A 199 12.76 -9.50 -11.90
N PHE A 200 12.97 -8.62 -10.92
CA PHE A 200 12.27 -7.34 -10.84
C PHE A 200 12.84 -6.29 -11.80
N GLU A 201 14.16 -6.29 -12.03
CA GLU A 201 14.79 -5.44 -13.03
C GLU A 201 14.33 -5.81 -14.45
N ASP A 202 14.31 -7.11 -14.77
CA ASP A 202 13.84 -7.62 -16.06
C ASP A 202 12.42 -7.12 -16.39
N LEU A 203 11.50 -7.15 -15.42
CA LEU A 203 10.12 -6.66 -15.57
C LEU A 203 10.04 -5.17 -15.95
N LYS A 204 11.00 -4.34 -15.51
CA LYS A 204 10.97 -2.89 -15.78
C LYS A 204 11.56 -2.53 -17.15
N GLU A 205 12.30 -3.45 -17.78
CA GLU A 205 12.89 -3.24 -19.11
C GLU A 205 11.93 -3.58 -20.26
N GLU A 206 10.79 -4.24 -19.96
CA GLU A 206 9.72 -4.57 -20.92
C GLU A 206 8.76 -3.39 -21.21
#